data_AF-A0A5J4TB35-F1
#
_entry.id   AF-A0A5J4TB35-F1
#
_cell.length_a   1.000
_cell.length_b   1.000
_cell.length_c   1.000
_cell.angle_alpha   90.00
_cell.angle_beta   90.00
_cell.angle_gamma   90.00
#
_symmetry.space_group_name_H-M   'P 1'
#
loop_
_entity.id
_entity.type
_entity.pdbx_description
1 polymer ?
#
loop_
_entity_poly.entity_id
_entity_poly.type
_entity_poly.pdbx_seq_one_letter_code
_entity_poly.pdbx_strand_id
1 'polypeptide(L)' 'MAACANAIKYALAYKDFDLNANYPPCIDNSYKFVLYPSYWKYKVEGYRFQDQIKHRDYSNNVSVNDFEYFKQLLESS' A
#
# COMPACT_ATOMS: atom_id res chain seq x y z
N MET A 1 -15.45 32.80 3.60
CA MET A 1 -14.44 33.33 2.65
C MET A 1 -13.02 32.82 2.92
N ALA A 2 -12.83 31.68 3.63
CA ALA A 2 -11.50 31.10 3.90
C ALA A 2 -11.11 29.99 2.90
N ALA A 3 -12.09 29.26 2.35
CA ALA A 3 -11.85 28.18 1.41
C ALA A 3 -11.18 28.67 0.11
N CYS A 4 -11.61 29.83 -0.42
CA CYS A 4 -11.07 30.42 -1.64
C CYS A 4 -9.62 30.89 -1.45
N ALA A 5 -9.32 31.51 -0.30
CA ALA A 5 -7.98 31.99 0.01
C ALA A 5 -6.98 30.85 0.21
N ASN A 6 -7.41 29.73 0.83
CA ASN A 6 -6.55 28.55 0.98
C ASN A 6 -6.31 27.84 -0.36
N ALA A 7 -7.32 27.72 -1.21
CA ALA A 7 -7.16 27.15 -2.55
C ALA A 7 -6.13 27.91 -3.40
N ILE A 8 -6.17 29.25 -3.37
CA ILE A 8 -5.21 30.10 -4.09
C ILE A 8 -3.79 29.95 -3.52
N LYS A 9 -3.64 29.88 -2.19
CA LYS A 9 -2.34 29.66 -1.54
C LYS A 9 -1.69 28.34 -1.97
N TYR A 10 -2.45 27.25 -1.97
CA TYR A 10 -1.93 25.96 -2.43
C TYR A 10 -1.62 25.97 -3.93
N ALA A 11 -2.48 26.56 -4.76
CA ALA A 11 -2.24 26.68 -6.20
C ALA A 11 -0.95 27.46 -6.51
N LEU A 12 -0.66 28.52 -5.76
CA LEU A 12 0.60 29.27 -5.89
C LEU A 12 1.81 28.49 -5.37
N ALA A 13 1.68 27.81 -4.22
CA ALA A 13 2.77 27.04 -3.64
C ALA A 13 3.22 25.87 -4.54
N TYR A 14 2.29 25.29 -5.31
CA TYR A 14 2.56 24.20 -6.24
C TYR A 14 2.63 24.66 -7.70
N LYS A 15 2.63 25.98 -7.98
CA LYS A 15 2.60 26.52 -9.35
C LYS A 15 3.76 26.00 -10.21
N ASP A 16 4.94 25.93 -9.61
CA ASP A 16 6.17 25.48 -10.26
C ASP A 16 6.59 24.08 -9.78
N PHE A 17 5.68 23.35 -9.12
CA PHE A 17 5.96 21.99 -8.64
C PHE A 17 5.84 21.02 -9.81
N ASP A 18 6.96 20.42 -10.19
CA ASP A 18 7.00 19.31 -11.13
C ASP A 18 7.43 18.06 -10.37
N LEU A 19 6.49 17.13 -10.18
CA LEU A 19 6.74 15.88 -9.48
C LEU A 19 7.95 15.12 -10.07
N ASN A 20 8.10 15.10 -11.39
CA ASN A 20 9.17 14.34 -12.05
C ASN A 20 10.52 15.03 -11.96
N ALA A 21 10.54 16.36 -11.94
CA ALA A 21 11.78 17.14 -11.82
C ALA A 21 12.23 17.27 -10.35
N ASN A 22 11.29 17.46 -9.42
CA ASN A 22 11.57 17.65 -8.00
C ASN A 22 11.74 16.31 -7.25
N TYR A 23 11.08 15.25 -7.72
CA TYR A 23 11.18 13.89 -7.17
C TYR A 23 11.44 12.90 -8.31
N PRO A 24 12.65 12.89 -8.88
CA PRO A 24 13.00 11.91 -9.90
C PRO A 24 12.80 10.49 -9.34
N PRO A 25 12.29 9.54 -10.15
CA PRO A 25 12.12 8.17 -9.72
C PRO A 25 13.43 7.61 -9.15
N CYS A 26 13.43 7.29 -7.87
CA CYS A 26 14.53 6.57 -7.26
C CYS A 26 14.42 5.12 -7.72
N ILE A 27 15.19 4.73 -8.75
CA ILE A 27 15.32 3.33 -9.15
C ILE A 27 16.32 2.67 -8.20
N ASP A 28 15.94 2.59 -6.93
CA ASP A 28 16.72 1.90 -5.91
C ASP A 28 16.14 0.50 -5.71
N ASN A 29 16.76 -0.47 -6.39
CA ASN A 29 16.41 -1.88 -6.27
C ASN A 29 16.94 -2.53 -4.98
N SER A 30 17.60 -1.78 -4.08
CA SER A 30 18.11 -2.32 -2.82
C SER A 30 17.01 -2.57 -1.79
N TYR A 31 15.89 -1.84 -1.87
CA TYR A 31 14.73 -2.00 -0.99
C TYR A 31 13.60 -2.79 -1.64
N LYS A 32 13.89 -4.04 -2.06
CA LYS A 32 12.83 -4.96 -2.46
C LYS A 32 12.12 -5.52 -1.24
N PHE A 33 10.79 -5.44 -1.26
CA PHE A 33 9.98 -6.07 -0.23
C PHE A 33 10.16 -7.59 -0.29
N VAL A 34 10.52 -8.21 0.85
CA VAL A 34 10.62 -9.66 0.98
C VAL A 34 9.43 -10.16 1.79
N LEU A 35 8.60 -11.01 1.19
CA LEU A 35 7.46 -11.60 1.88
C LEU A 35 7.92 -12.78 2.74
N TYR A 36 8.03 -12.57 4.06
CA TYR A 36 8.37 -13.63 5.00
C TYR A 36 7.14 -14.47 5.40
N PRO A 37 7.28 -15.79 5.66
CA PRO A 37 6.17 -16.64 6.07
C PRO A 37 5.46 -16.18 7.36
N SER A 38 6.23 -15.70 8.34
CA SER A 38 5.69 -15.17 9.60
C SER A 38 4.86 -13.89 9.38
N TYR A 39 5.34 -13.01 8.51
CA TYR A 39 4.63 -11.80 8.11
C TYR A 39 3.32 -12.14 7.39
N TRP A 40 3.37 -13.07 6.43
CA TRP A 40 2.18 -13.55 5.72
C TRP A 40 1.12 -14.11 6.67
N LYS A 41 1.52 -15.01 7.57
CA LYS A 41 0.62 -15.59 8.58
C LYS A 41 -0.04 -14.49 9.42
N TYR A 42 0.74 -13.51 9.88
CA TYR A 42 0.20 -12.39 10.66
C TYR A 42 -0.84 -11.58 9.86
N LYS A 43 -0.59 -11.34 8.56
CA LYS A 43 -1.53 -10.62 7.69
C LYS A 43 -2.82 -11.39 7.46
N VAL A 44 -2.74 -12.69 7.17
CA VAL A 44 -3.90 -13.57 6.97
C VAL A 44 -4.80 -13.57 8.22
N GLU A 45 -4.23 -13.77 9.40
CA GLU A 45 -4.96 -13.72 10.67
C GLU A 45 -5.57 -12.34 10.93
N GLY A 46 -4.84 -11.27 10.61
CA GLY A 46 -5.33 -9.90 10.73
C GLY A 46 -6.55 -9.61 9.88
N TYR A 47 -6.59 -10.09 8.63
CA TYR A 47 -7.77 -9.94 7.76
C TYR A 47 -8.97 -10.71 8.31
N ARG A 48 -8.76 -11.96 8.73
CA ARG A 48 -9.80 -12.78 9.35
C ARG A 48 -10.40 -12.09 10.59
N PHE A 49 -9.56 -11.51 11.45
CA PHE A 49 -10.01 -10.79 12.63
C PHE A 49 -10.84 -9.55 12.28
N GLN A 50 -10.42 -8.77 11.27
CA GLN A 50 -11.18 -7.61 10.79
C GLN A 50 -12.56 -8.00 10.26
N ASP A 51 -12.65 -9.09 9.51
CA ASP A 51 -13.93 -9.57 8.98
C ASP A 51 -14.84 -10.13 10.06
N GLN A 52 -14.29 -10.81 11.08
CA GLN A 52 -15.04 -11.22 12.26
C GLN A 52 -15.67 -10.04 13.01
N ILE A 53 -14.89 -8.98 13.26
CA ILE A 53 -15.40 -7.75 13.93
C ILE A 53 -16.53 -7.11 13.12
N LYS A 54 -16.44 -7.17 11.78
CA LYS A 54 -17.41 -6.55 10.88
C LYS A 54 -18.53 -7.49 10.47
N HIS A 55 -18.57 -8.71 11.01
CA HIS A 55 -19.53 -9.76 10.65
C HIS A 55 -19.61 -10.02 9.13
N ARG A 56 -18.47 -9.95 8.44
CA ARG A 56 -18.36 -10.28 7.01
C ARG A 56 -18.04 -11.76 6.84
N ASP A 57 -18.48 -12.33 5.73
CA ASP A 57 -18.04 -13.66 5.33
C ASP A 57 -16.54 -13.64 5.01
N TYR A 58 -15.80 -14.55 5.63
CA TYR A 58 -14.35 -14.72 5.47
C TYR A 58 -14.00 -16.11 4.92
N SER A 59 -14.99 -16.89 4.46
CA SER A 59 -14.82 -18.25 3.94
C SER A 59 -13.90 -18.30 2.70
N ASN A 60 -13.90 -17.24 1.91
CA ASN A 60 -13.10 -17.09 0.69
C ASN A 60 -11.91 -16.14 0.84
N ASN A 61 -11.46 -15.90 2.07
CA ASN A 61 -10.26 -15.11 2.30
C ASN A 61 -8.99 -15.87 1.92
N VAL A 62 -7.93 -15.10 1.67
CA VAL A 62 -6.58 -15.64 1.55
C VAL A 62 -6.21 -16.47 2.77
N SER A 63 -5.53 -17.57 2.52
CA SER A 63 -5.11 -18.54 3.52
C SER A 63 -3.59 -18.53 3.69
N VAL A 64 -3.12 -19.13 4.78
CA VAL A 64 -1.67 -19.32 4.99
C VAL A 64 -1.05 -20.17 3.87
N ASN A 65 -1.82 -21.07 3.26
CA ASN A 65 -1.35 -21.96 2.18
C ASN A 65 -1.07 -21.21 0.87
N ASP A 66 -1.64 -20.02 0.69
CA ASP A 66 -1.43 -19.21 -0.52
C ASP A 66 -0.07 -18.48 -0.52
N PHE A 67 0.77 -18.71 0.51
CA PHE A 67 2.05 -18.02 0.70
C PHE A 67 2.94 -18.05 -0.54
N GLU A 68 3.18 -19.23 -1.12
CA GLU A 68 4.11 -19.38 -2.25
C GLU A 68 3.62 -18.65 -3.49
N TYR A 69 2.32 -18.68 -3.75
CA TYR A 69 1.71 -17.94 -4.86
C TYR A 69 1.97 -16.43 -4.72
N PHE A 70 1.69 -15.86 -3.56
CA PHE A 70 1.88 -14.43 -3.33
C PHE A 70 3.35 -14.01 -3.23
N LYS A 71 4.21 -14.89 -2.71
CA LYS A 71 5.65 -14.66 -2.69
C LYS A 71 6.18 -14.56 -4.13
N GLN A 72 5.86 -15.52 -4.98
CA GLN A 72 6.26 -15.50 -6.39
C GLN A 72 5.72 -14.26 -7.11
N LEU A 73 4.44 -13.91 -6.89
CA LEU A 73 3.82 -12.73 -7.51
C LEU A 73 4.61 -11.44 -7.18
N LEU A 74 4.98 -11.24 -5.91
CA LEU A 74 5.70 -10.05 -5.45
C LEU A 74 7.17 -10.03 -5.89
N GLU A 75 7.81 -11.20 -6.01
CA GLU A 75 9.19 -11.31 -6.50
C GLU A 75 9.29 -11.09 -8.01
N SER A 76 8.22 -11.40 -8.76
CA SER A 76 8.13 -11.23 -10.22
C SER A 76 7.67 -9.85 -10.68
N SER A 77 7.25 -8.99 -9.74
CA SER A 77 6.80 -7.62 -9.97
C SER A 77 7.98 -6.65 -10.07
#